data_AF-A0A8E2JYI0-F1
#
_entry.id   AF-A0A8E2JYI0-F1
#
_cell.length_a   1.000
_cell.length_b   1.000
_cell.length_c   1.000
_cell.angle_alpha   90.00
_cell.angle_beta   90.00
_cell.angle_gamma   90.00
#
_symmetry.space_group_name_H-M   'P 1'
#
loop_
_entity.id
_entity.type
_entity.pdbx_description
1 polymer ?
#
loop_
_entity_poly.entity_id
_entity_poly.type
_entity_poly.pdbx_seq_one_letter_code
_entity_poly.pdbx_strand_id
1 'polypeptide(L)'
;MRVSSSHLRLASPYFKRMFRSGWPEGDALRTKGRVEIRLQNSEDPDALLIILNIIHGHTRKVPRTVDLTMLTKIAVLVDIYECYEVVEMFSNMWIDSLIGDMPQSISMKLTQWIWVAWVFNKPDQFKVATRIAGRQNRDLIETCGLPIPQIVAARIDEQRQTSINRIGSALHDLLDYFNSDDVHCSFECDSILLGALTKEMKSKKLSSEDLRGPCLGMSYEDVVDKAKNIRLPRWNGVCNGYSSYGYHNCSIETHVDPILASLEDYMCGLDLKDFPSHYGRDA
;
A
#
# COMPACT_ATOMS: atom_id res chain seq x y z
N MET A 1 23.05 17.73 -24.60
CA MET A 1 22.38 18.93 -24.02
C MET A 1 23.41 19.75 -23.24
N ARG A 2 23.27 21.07 -23.13
CA ARG A 2 24.13 21.91 -22.28
C ARG A 2 23.26 22.66 -21.28
N VAL A 3 23.66 22.65 -20.01
CA VAL A 3 22.93 23.27 -18.90
C VAL A 3 23.89 24.03 -17.99
N SER A 4 23.38 25.02 -17.27
CA SER A 4 24.17 25.80 -16.31
C SER A 4 24.34 25.02 -15.00
N SER A 5 25.60 24.82 -14.58
CA SER A 5 25.94 24.18 -13.31
C SER A 5 25.49 25.01 -12.09
N SER A 6 25.45 26.34 -12.20
CA SER A 6 24.94 27.21 -11.13
C SER A 6 23.48 26.93 -10.80
N HIS A 7 22.64 26.75 -11.82
CA HIS A 7 21.21 26.41 -11.63
C HIS A 7 21.07 25.01 -11.02
N LEU A 8 21.85 24.03 -11.50
CA LEU A 8 21.86 22.68 -10.93
C LEU A 8 22.25 22.68 -9.44
N ARG A 9 23.32 23.39 -9.06
CA ARG A 9 23.76 23.49 -7.66
C ARG A 9 22.74 24.16 -6.75
N LEU A 10 21.97 25.11 -7.28
CA LEU A 10 20.94 25.81 -6.53
C LEU A 10 19.74 24.90 -6.27
N ALA A 11 19.30 24.17 -7.30
CA ALA A 11 18.08 23.36 -7.25
C ALA A 11 18.25 21.97 -6.62
N SER A 12 19.49 21.49 -6.44
CA SER A 12 19.76 20.10 -6.07
C SER A 12 20.99 19.99 -5.16
N PRO A 13 20.84 19.45 -3.93
CA PRO A 13 21.96 19.09 -3.07
C PRO A 13 22.89 18.06 -3.71
N TYR A 14 22.36 17.11 -4.49
CA TYR A 14 23.15 16.14 -5.25
C TYR A 14 24.15 16.85 -6.18
N PHE A 15 23.68 17.75 -7.05
CA PHE A 15 24.56 18.49 -7.95
C PHE A 15 25.46 19.46 -7.20
N LYS A 16 25.01 20.03 -6.07
CA LYS A 16 25.85 20.83 -5.18
C LYS A 16 27.05 20.05 -4.64
N ARG A 17 26.85 18.77 -4.27
CA ARG A 17 27.92 17.88 -3.83
C ARG A 17 28.83 17.48 -4.99
N MET A 18 28.26 17.07 -6.12
CA MET A 18 29.01 16.67 -7.33
C MET A 18 29.95 17.77 -7.83
N PHE A 19 29.50 19.03 -7.85
CA PHE A 19 30.30 20.16 -8.34
C PHE A 19 31.15 20.84 -7.26
N ARG A 20 31.33 20.22 -6.10
CA ARG A 20 32.21 20.72 -5.04
C ARG A 20 33.68 20.55 -5.46
N SER A 21 34.53 21.50 -5.07
CA SER A 21 35.98 21.37 -5.26
C SER A 21 36.53 20.11 -4.60
N GLY A 22 37.46 19.43 -5.26
CA GLY A 22 38.03 18.15 -4.82
C GLY A 22 37.30 16.91 -5.37
N TRP A 23 36.18 17.09 -6.06
CA TRP A 23 35.57 16.05 -6.90
C TRP A 23 36.00 16.24 -8.36
N PRO A 24 36.17 15.15 -9.14
CA PRO A 24 36.60 15.23 -10.54
C PRO A 24 35.75 16.18 -11.39
N GLU A 25 34.43 16.17 -11.19
CA GLU A 25 33.48 17.00 -11.93
C GLU A 25 33.61 18.47 -11.55
N GLY A 26 33.74 18.77 -10.25
CA GLY A 26 33.94 20.12 -9.75
C GLY A 26 35.28 20.73 -10.19
N ASP A 27 36.35 19.93 -10.18
CA ASP A 27 37.68 20.36 -10.62
C ASP A 27 37.74 20.57 -12.13
N ALA A 28 37.10 19.69 -12.92
CA ALA A 28 36.96 19.87 -14.37
C ALA A 28 36.17 21.14 -14.71
N LEU A 29 35.07 21.40 -14.00
CA LEU A 29 34.25 22.59 -14.20
C LEU A 29 35.04 23.87 -13.89
N ARG A 30 35.86 23.87 -12.82
CA ARG A 30 36.72 25.01 -12.45
C ARG A 30 37.84 25.27 -13.45
N THR A 31 38.50 24.22 -13.92
CA THR A 31 39.70 24.34 -14.78
C THR A 31 39.36 24.52 -16.26
N LYS A 32 38.33 23.83 -16.75
CA LYS A 32 37.95 23.80 -18.18
C LYS A 32 36.70 24.64 -18.49
N GLY A 33 36.00 25.16 -17.48
CA GLY A 33 34.74 25.87 -17.63
C GLY A 33 33.54 24.99 -18.04
N ARG A 34 33.75 23.68 -18.23
CA ARG A 34 32.72 22.71 -18.60
C ARG A 34 33.09 21.30 -18.10
N VAL A 35 32.06 20.49 -17.89
CA VAL A 35 32.18 19.06 -17.58
C VAL A 35 31.11 18.31 -18.36
N GLU A 36 31.43 17.10 -18.81
CA GLU A 36 30.48 16.18 -19.45
C GLU A 36 30.08 15.12 -18.43
N ILE A 37 28.77 15.04 -18.15
CA ILE A 37 28.19 14.01 -17.29
C ILE A 37 27.46 13.03 -18.20
N ARG A 38 27.77 11.74 -18.04
CA ARG A 38 27.09 10.68 -18.77
C ARG A 38 25.83 10.28 -18.02
N LEU A 39 24.73 10.23 -18.76
CA LEU A 39 23.47 9.66 -18.29
C LEU A 39 23.67 8.17 -18.01
N GLN A 40 23.14 7.69 -16.90
CA GLN A 40 23.14 6.26 -16.60
C GLN A 40 22.08 5.53 -17.45
N ASN A 41 22.29 4.25 -17.73
CA ASN A 41 21.36 3.47 -18.57
C ASN A 41 19.95 3.34 -17.97
N SER A 42 19.82 3.51 -16.65
CA SER A 42 18.55 3.47 -15.93
C SER A 42 17.79 4.80 -15.93
N GLU A 43 18.40 5.89 -16.40
CA GLU A 43 17.82 7.22 -16.39
C GLU A 43 17.12 7.53 -17.72
N ASP A 44 15.86 7.97 -17.64
CA ASP A 44 15.09 8.32 -18.82
C ASP A 44 15.47 9.72 -19.33
N PRO A 45 15.92 9.86 -20.60
CA PRO A 45 16.41 11.14 -21.12
C PRO A 45 15.31 12.20 -21.27
N ASP A 46 14.07 11.79 -21.53
CA ASP A 46 12.95 12.72 -21.69
C ASP A 46 12.48 13.24 -20.34
N ALA A 47 12.40 12.38 -19.33
CA ALA A 47 12.14 12.77 -17.95
C ALA A 47 13.23 13.73 -17.42
N LEU A 48 14.51 13.45 -17.72
CA LEU A 48 15.59 14.36 -17.34
C LEU A 48 15.48 15.71 -18.05
N LEU A 49 15.18 15.73 -19.35
CA LEU A 49 14.97 16.97 -20.10
C LEU A 49 13.87 17.84 -19.46
N ILE A 50 12.79 17.23 -18.99
CA ILE A 50 11.71 17.93 -18.27
C ILE A 50 12.25 18.57 -16.99
N ILE A 51 12.94 17.80 -16.14
CA ILE A 51 13.52 18.31 -14.88
C ILE A 51 14.50 19.44 -15.14
N LEU A 52 15.37 19.30 -16.15
CA LEU A 52 16.32 20.35 -16.53
C LEU A 52 15.61 21.62 -17.01
N ASN A 53 14.55 21.49 -17.82
CA ASN A 53 13.76 22.67 -18.22
C ASN A 53 13.13 23.38 -17.01
N ILE A 54 12.69 22.63 -15.99
CA ILE A 54 12.17 23.19 -14.74
C ILE A 54 13.28 23.94 -13.98
N ILE A 55 14.42 23.30 -13.74
CA ILE A 55 15.57 23.88 -13.02
C ILE A 55 16.05 25.18 -13.67
N HIS A 56 16.03 25.26 -15.01
CA HIS A 56 16.48 26.43 -15.77
C HIS A 56 15.36 27.45 -16.05
N GLY A 57 14.16 27.28 -15.47
CA GLY A 57 13.05 28.23 -15.64
C GLY A 57 12.47 28.28 -17.06
N HIS A 58 12.75 27.27 -17.90
CA HIS A 58 12.21 27.16 -19.25
C HIS A 58 10.77 26.60 -19.23
N THR A 59 9.89 27.22 -18.45
CA THR A 59 8.52 26.72 -18.16
C THR A 59 7.68 26.49 -19.42
N ARG A 60 7.90 27.27 -20.49
CA ARG A 60 7.23 27.06 -21.80
C ARG A 60 7.56 25.73 -22.48
N LYS A 61 8.68 25.10 -22.11
CA LYS A 61 9.12 23.79 -22.62
C LYS A 61 8.69 22.63 -21.71
N VAL A 62 8.12 22.92 -20.55
CA VAL A 62 7.64 21.90 -19.61
C VAL A 62 6.22 21.50 -20.02
N PRO A 63 5.95 20.18 -20.20
CA PRO A 63 4.62 19.73 -20.60
C PRO A 63 3.56 20.06 -19.53
N ARG A 64 2.37 20.45 -19.98
CA ARG A 64 1.24 20.75 -19.08
C ARG A 64 0.57 19.50 -18.52
N THR A 65 0.71 18.39 -19.22
CA THR A 65 0.18 17.08 -18.85
C THR A 65 1.26 16.04 -19.11
N VAL A 66 1.37 15.08 -18.21
CA VAL A 66 2.19 13.87 -18.40
C VAL A 66 1.33 12.66 -18.01
N ASP A 67 1.62 11.50 -18.56
CA ASP A 67 1.00 10.27 -18.09
C ASP A 67 1.67 9.78 -16.79
N LEU A 68 1.02 8.82 -16.11
CA LEU A 68 1.54 8.26 -14.86
C LEU A 68 2.93 7.62 -15.04
N THR A 69 3.20 7.02 -16.21
CA THR A 69 4.49 6.40 -16.51
C THR A 69 5.61 7.44 -16.54
N MET A 70 5.40 8.56 -17.23
CA MET A 70 6.36 9.67 -17.29
C MET A 70 6.50 10.34 -15.93
N LEU A 71 5.40 10.55 -15.19
CA LEU A 71 5.47 11.09 -13.83
C LEU A 71 6.29 10.18 -12.89
N THR A 72 6.14 8.87 -13.03
CA THR A 72 6.94 7.88 -12.28
C THR A 72 8.43 7.99 -12.61
N LYS A 73 8.78 8.11 -13.90
CA LYS A 73 10.17 8.30 -14.34
C LYS A 73 10.76 9.61 -13.80
N ILE A 74 9.98 10.69 -13.81
CA ILE A 74 10.36 11.96 -13.20
C ILE A 74 10.58 11.76 -11.70
N ALA A 75 9.69 11.07 -10.99
CA ALA A 75 9.82 10.80 -9.56
C ALA A 75 11.12 10.05 -9.22
N VAL A 76 11.50 9.05 -10.02
CA VAL A 76 12.80 8.35 -9.87
C VAL A 76 13.98 9.32 -9.96
N LEU A 77 14.00 10.19 -10.97
CA LEU A 77 15.09 11.15 -11.14
C LEU A 77 15.08 12.26 -10.09
N VAL A 78 13.91 12.67 -9.61
CA VAL A 78 13.76 13.65 -8.53
C VAL A 78 14.35 13.11 -7.23
N ASP A 79 14.12 11.83 -6.94
CA ASP A 79 14.70 11.13 -5.79
C ASP A 79 16.24 11.02 -5.92
N ILE A 80 16.73 10.57 -7.09
CA ILE A 80 18.18 10.46 -7.37
C ILE A 80 18.90 11.81 -7.25
N TYR A 81 18.35 12.86 -7.86
CA TYR A 81 18.98 14.17 -7.91
C TYR A 81 18.56 15.08 -6.76
N GLU A 82 17.74 14.61 -5.81
CA GLU A 82 17.31 15.35 -4.63
C GLU A 82 16.73 16.75 -4.95
N CYS A 83 15.94 16.86 -6.02
CA CYS A 83 15.44 18.16 -6.54
C CYS A 83 13.92 18.33 -6.34
N TYR A 84 13.43 17.96 -5.16
CA TYR A 84 11.99 17.92 -4.84
C TYR A 84 11.30 19.29 -4.93
N GLU A 85 11.91 20.33 -4.34
CA GLU A 85 11.30 21.66 -4.23
C GLU A 85 11.09 22.32 -5.61
N VAL A 86 12.08 22.22 -6.50
CA VAL A 86 12.03 22.90 -7.80
C VAL A 86 10.94 22.33 -8.71
N VAL A 87 10.59 21.06 -8.53
CA VAL A 87 9.57 20.37 -9.35
C VAL A 87 8.16 20.43 -8.75
N GLU A 88 8.02 20.86 -7.49
CA GLU A 88 6.79 20.75 -6.70
C GLU A 88 5.56 21.34 -7.40
N MET A 89 5.69 22.55 -7.95
CA MET A 89 4.60 23.21 -8.67
C MET A 89 4.11 22.40 -9.88
N PHE A 90 5.01 21.73 -10.60
CA PHE A 90 4.68 20.93 -11.77
C PHE A 90 4.17 19.54 -11.39
N SER A 91 4.80 18.89 -10.40
CA SER A 91 4.34 17.59 -9.92
C SER A 91 2.93 17.68 -9.34
N ASN A 92 2.61 18.72 -8.58
CA ASN A 92 1.25 18.97 -8.08
C ASN A 92 0.25 19.06 -9.23
N MET A 93 0.54 19.89 -10.24
CA MET A 93 -0.31 20.04 -11.43
C MET A 93 -0.56 18.70 -12.15
N TRP A 94 0.48 17.90 -12.34
CA TRP A 94 0.36 16.61 -13.01
C TRP A 94 -0.41 15.59 -12.16
N ILE A 95 -0.15 15.54 -10.85
CA ILE A 95 -0.84 14.65 -9.91
C ILE A 95 -2.34 14.97 -9.88
N ASP A 96 -2.71 16.24 -9.79
CA ASP A 96 -4.10 16.68 -9.78
C ASP A 96 -4.83 16.26 -11.07
N SER A 97 -4.14 16.27 -12.22
CA SER A 97 -4.71 15.81 -13.49
C SER A 97 -4.89 14.29 -13.59
N LEU A 98 -4.13 13.52 -12.80
CA LEU A 98 -4.11 12.05 -12.87
C LEU A 98 -4.94 11.38 -11.76
N ILE A 99 -5.27 12.10 -10.68
CA ILE A 99 -5.89 11.53 -9.48
C ILE A 99 -7.21 10.79 -9.77
N GLY A 100 -7.98 11.26 -10.77
CA GLY A 100 -9.23 10.62 -11.20
C GLY A 100 -9.04 9.21 -11.79
N ASP A 101 -7.84 8.91 -12.28
CA ASP A 101 -7.50 7.62 -12.90
C ASP A 101 -6.78 6.66 -11.92
N MET A 102 -6.81 6.95 -10.62
CA MET A 102 -6.19 6.09 -9.62
C MET A 102 -6.84 4.68 -9.63
N PRO A 103 -6.03 3.61 -9.74
CA PRO A 103 -6.55 2.24 -9.77
C PRO A 103 -7.37 1.91 -8.52
N GLN A 104 -8.42 1.11 -8.70
CA GLN A 104 -9.22 0.54 -7.61
C GLN A 104 -8.79 -0.90 -7.27
N SER A 105 -7.79 -1.41 -8.00
CA SER A 105 -7.25 -2.74 -7.78
C SER A 105 -5.74 -2.78 -7.93
N ILE A 106 -5.13 -3.84 -7.40
CA ILE A 106 -3.71 -4.12 -7.59
C ILE A 106 -3.38 -4.18 -9.08
N SER A 107 -2.34 -3.43 -9.43
CA SER A 107 -1.81 -3.29 -10.77
C SER A 107 -0.45 -2.60 -10.71
N MET A 108 0.32 -2.68 -11.79
CA MET A 108 1.55 -1.90 -11.93
C MET A 108 1.33 -0.38 -11.72
N LYS A 109 0.15 0.13 -12.15
CA LYS A 109 -0.23 1.53 -11.93
C LYS A 109 -0.40 1.88 -10.45
N LEU A 110 -0.86 0.93 -9.62
CA LEU A 110 -0.98 1.15 -8.18
C LEU A 110 0.41 1.29 -7.55
N THR A 111 1.36 0.43 -7.95
CA THR A 111 2.76 0.50 -7.51
C THR A 111 3.40 1.84 -7.91
N GLN A 112 3.12 2.32 -9.13
CA GLN A 112 3.52 3.66 -9.57
C GLN A 112 2.93 4.76 -8.67
N TRP A 113 1.65 4.66 -8.30
CA TRP A 113 1.02 5.63 -7.40
C TRP A 113 1.62 5.62 -5.99
N ILE A 114 1.97 4.46 -5.44
CA ILE A 114 2.70 4.37 -4.16
C ILE A 114 4.01 5.13 -4.27
N TRP A 115 4.78 4.92 -5.34
CA TRP A 115 6.07 5.58 -5.56
C TRP A 115 5.94 7.09 -5.77
N VAL A 116 5.02 7.53 -6.64
CA VAL A 116 4.75 8.95 -6.92
C VAL A 116 4.30 9.66 -5.64
N ALA A 117 3.39 9.05 -4.89
CA ALA A 117 2.87 9.67 -3.67
C ALA A 117 3.94 9.74 -2.55
N TRP A 118 4.82 8.75 -2.52
CA TRP A 118 5.98 8.73 -1.64
C TRP A 118 6.97 9.87 -1.96
N VAL A 119 7.43 9.97 -3.21
CA VAL A 119 8.44 10.97 -3.63
C VAL A 119 7.92 12.40 -3.50
N PHE A 120 6.67 12.64 -3.88
CA PHE A 120 6.09 13.99 -3.91
C PHE A 120 5.29 14.35 -2.64
N ASN A 121 5.45 13.59 -1.56
CA ASN A 121 4.83 13.86 -0.27
C ASN A 121 3.31 14.04 -0.33
N LYS A 122 2.62 13.04 -0.87
CA LYS A 122 1.17 13.04 -1.08
C LYS A 122 0.49 12.06 -0.14
N PRO A 123 0.22 12.47 1.13
CA PRO A 123 -0.25 11.56 2.16
C PRO A 123 -1.59 10.90 1.83
N ASP A 124 -2.54 11.63 1.24
CA ASP A 124 -3.86 11.08 0.91
C ASP A 124 -3.77 10.01 -0.18
N GLN A 125 -3.02 10.31 -1.25
CA GLN A 125 -2.80 9.38 -2.36
C GLN A 125 -2.00 8.16 -1.91
N PHE A 126 -1.00 8.36 -1.04
CA PHE A 126 -0.23 7.27 -0.44
C PHE A 126 -1.12 6.36 0.41
N LYS A 127 -1.97 6.95 1.27
CA LYS A 127 -2.90 6.19 2.11
C LYS A 127 -3.88 5.37 1.28
N VAL A 128 -4.48 5.97 0.25
CA VAL A 128 -5.40 5.25 -0.65
C VAL A 128 -4.69 4.12 -1.39
N ALA A 129 -3.51 4.38 -1.97
CA ALA A 129 -2.79 3.37 -2.75
C ALA A 129 -2.31 2.20 -1.87
N THR A 130 -1.79 2.49 -0.68
CA THR A 130 -1.35 1.47 0.28
C THR A 130 -2.52 0.71 0.91
N ARG A 131 -3.69 1.34 1.09
CA ARG A 131 -4.93 0.66 1.47
C ARG A 131 -5.31 -0.42 0.48
N ILE A 132 -5.34 -0.10 -0.81
CA ILE A 132 -5.69 -1.08 -1.86
C ILE A 132 -4.66 -2.21 -1.86
N ALA A 133 -3.37 -1.88 -1.79
CA ALA A 133 -2.29 -2.87 -1.76
C ALA A 133 -2.41 -3.80 -0.53
N GLY A 134 -2.62 -3.27 0.68
CA GLY A 134 -2.74 -4.08 1.89
C GLY A 134 -3.96 -5.00 1.87
N ARG A 135 -5.07 -4.56 1.27
CA ARG A 135 -6.32 -5.31 1.22
C ARG A 135 -6.32 -6.43 0.20
N GLN A 136 -5.75 -6.18 -0.98
CA GLN A 136 -5.87 -7.08 -2.13
C GLN A 136 -4.63 -7.93 -2.38
N ASN A 137 -3.47 -7.56 -1.80
CA ASN A 137 -2.24 -8.26 -2.14
C ASN A 137 -2.27 -9.65 -1.53
N ARG A 138 -1.68 -10.61 -2.23
CA ARG A 138 -1.66 -12.01 -1.81
C ARG A 138 -0.32 -12.40 -1.19
N ASP A 139 0.74 -11.65 -1.51
CA ASP A 139 2.11 -11.87 -1.08
C ASP A 139 2.82 -10.52 -0.82
N LEU A 140 4.15 -10.46 -0.92
CA LEU A 140 4.88 -9.19 -0.95
C LEU A 140 4.50 -8.37 -2.18
N ILE A 141 4.51 -7.05 -2.06
CA ILE A 141 4.23 -6.15 -3.19
C ILE A 141 5.34 -6.31 -4.23
N GLU A 142 4.93 -6.55 -5.46
CA GLU A 142 5.82 -6.42 -6.60
C GLU A 142 6.12 -4.92 -6.83
N THR A 143 7.37 -4.53 -6.58
CA THR A 143 7.79 -3.13 -6.73
C THR A 143 8.00 -2.74 -8.20
N CYS A 144 7.91 -3.68 -9.15
CA CYS A 144 8.07 -3.46 -10.59
C CYS A 144 9.35 -2.68 -10.96
N GLY A 145 10.43 -2.89 -10.19
CA GLY A 145 11.71 -2.18 -10.40
C GLY A 145 11.73 -0.74 -9.86
N LEU A 146 10.67 -0.27 -9.22
CA LEU A 146 10.64 1.03 -8.55
C LEU A 146 11.36 0.97 -7.20
N PRO A 147 12.08 2.04 -6.80
CA PRO A 147 12.84 2.09 -5.55
C PRO A 147 11.93 2.40 -4.35
N ILE A 148 10.79 1.71 -4.25
CA ILE A 148 9.91 1.80 -3.08
C ILE A 148 10.70 1.29 -1.86
N PRO A 149 10.78 2.09 -0.77
CA PRO A 149 11.51 1.67 0.41
C PRO A 149 11.01 0.34 0.95
N GLN A 150 11.93 -0.54 1.30
CA GLN A 150 11.61 -1.86 1.82
C GLN A 150 10.68 -1.78 3.06
N ILE A 151 10.84 -0.74 3.88
CA ILE A 151 9.98 -0.50 5.04
C ILE A 151 8.51 -0.29 4.66
N VAL A 152 8.22 0.38 3.53
CA VAL A 152 6.85 0.58 3.06
C VAL A 152 6.25 -0.75 2.61
N ALA A 153 6.96 -1.50 1.76
CA ALA A 153 6.50 -2.81 1.30
C ALA A 153 6.29 -3.79 2.47
N ALA A 154 7.21 -3.80 3.44
CA ALA A 154 7.12 -4.62 4.64
C ALA A 154 5.90 -4.23 5.50
N ARG A 155 5.64 -2.93 5.67
CA ARG A 155 4.51 -2.47 6.50
C ARG A 155 3.15 -2.80 5.88
N ILE A 156 3.05 -2.78 4.55
CA ILE A 156 1.83 -3.20 3.84
C ILE A 156 1.58 -4.69 4.04
N ASP A 157 2.64 -5.51 3.91
CA ASP A 157 2.52 -6.96 4.13
C ASP A 157 2.25 -7.30 5.59
N GLU A 158 2.86 -6.59 6.55
CA GLU A 158 2.60 -6.75 7.98
C GLU A 158 1.14 -6.41 8.34
N GLN A 159 0.60 -5.31 7.79
CA GLN A 159 -0.80 -4.93 7.99
C GLN A 159 -1.75 -6.00 7.44
N ARG A 160 -1.44 -6.55 6.25
CA ARG A 160 -2.17 -7.67 5.65
C ARG A 160 -2.14 -8.91 6.53
N GLN A 161 -0.94 -9.39 6.91
CA GLN A 161 -0.76 -10.59 7.71
C GLN A 161 -1.41 -10.46 9.08
N THR A 162 -1.25 -9.32 9.75
CA THR A 162 -1.85 -9.04 11.06
C THR A 162 -3.38 -9.13 10.99
N SER A 163 -3.98 -8.56 9.95
CA SER A 163 -5.44 -8.55 9.80
C SER A 163 -5.99 -9.94 9.49
N ILE A 164 -5.32 -10.70 8.61
CA ILE A 164 -5.67 -12.09 8.32
C ILE A 164 -5.57 -12.95 9.59
N ASN A 165 -4.48 -12.80 10.35
CA ASN A 165 -4.29 -13.53 11.61
C ASN A 165 -5.37 -13.19 12.64
N ARG A 166 -5.79 -11.92 12.74
CA ARG A 166 -6.88 -11.51 13.64
C ARG A 166 -8.21 -12.15 13.27
N ILE A 167 -8.52 -12.28 11.97
CA ILE A 167 -9.72 -13.02 11.53
C ILE A 167 -9.59 -14.50 11.91
N GLY A 168 -8.41 -15.10 11.70
CA GLY A 168 -8.15 -16.49 12.09
C GLY A 168 -8.32 -16.74 13.59
N SER A 169 -7.73 -15.88 14.43
CA SER A 169 -7.89 -15.94 15.88
C SER A 169 -9.34 -15.81 16.31
N ALA A 170 -10.06 -14.85 15.75
CA ALA A 170 -11.48 -14.65 16.02
C ALA A 170 -12.35 -15.88 15.70
N LEU A 171 -12.10 -16.52 14.56
CA LEU A 171 -12.80 -17.75 14.19
C LEU A 171 -12.44 -18.90 15.13
N HIS A 172 -11.20 -18.96 15.63
CA HIS A 172 -10.78 -19.94 16.60
C HIS A 172 -11.39 -19.71 17.98
N ASP A 173 -11.45 -18.46 18.44
CA ASP A 173 -12.12 -18.08 19.68
C ASP A 173 -13.61 -18.49 19.65
N LEU A 174 -14.25 -18.47 18.47
CA LEU A 174 -15.61 -18.98 18.30
C LEU A 174 -15.71 -20.50 18.35
N LEU A 175 -14.72 -21.23 17.86
CA LEU A 175 -14.66 -22.67 18.05
C LEU A 175 -14.56 -23.01 19.53
N ASP A 176 -13.69 -22.30 20.27
CA ASP A 176 -13.51 -22.48 21.71
C ASP A 176 -14.77 -22.10 22.49
N TYR A 177 -15.45 -21.02 22.10
CA TYR A 177 -16.74 -20.60 22.65
C TYR A 177 -17.78 -21.72 22.56
N PHE A 178 -18.04 -22.26 21.36
CA PHE A 178 -19.03 -23.33 21.19
C PHE A 178 -18.59 -24.69 21.74
N ASN A 179 -17.30 -24.88 22.03
CA ASN A 179 -16.76 -26.11 22.61
C ASN A 179 -16.57 -26.02 24.14
N SER A 180 -16.94 -24.89 24.76
CA SER A 180 -16.82 -24.72 26.21
C SER A 180 -17.84 -25.55 26.99
N ASP A 181 -17.59 -25.78 28.28
CA ASP A 181 -18.53 -26.46 29.17
C ASP A 181 -19.78 -25.60 29.47
N ASP A 182 -19.72 -24.30 29.20
CA ASP A 182 -20.82 -23.37 29.38
C ASP A 182 -21.81 -23.48 28.22
N VAL A 183 -23.07 -23.77 28.52
CA VAL A 183 -24.14 -23.77 27.51
C VAL A 183 -24.53 -22.33 27.18
N HIS A 184 -24.24 -21.90 25.95
CA HIS A 184 -24.50 -20.53 25.51
C HIS A 184 -25.92 -20.35 24.98
N CYS A 185 -26.40 -21.34 24.21
CA CYS A 185 -27.79 -21.39 23.77
C CYS A 185 -28.47 -22.69 24.18
N SER A 186 -27.93 -23.81 23.73
CA SER A 186 -28.34 -25.18 24.07
C SER A 186 -27.25 -26.13 23.60
N PHE A 187 -27.15 -27.30 24.23
CA PHE A 187 -26.17 -28.32 23.83
C PHE A 187 -26.28 -28.63 22.33
N GLU A 188 -27.50 -28.77 21.81
CA GLU A 188 -27.75 -29.02 20.40
C GLU A 188 -27.32 -27.85 19.52
N CYS A 189 -27.66 -26.60 19.88
CA CYS A 189 -27.27 -25.42 19.12
C CYS A 189 -25.75 -25.29 19.04
N ASP A 190 -25.08 -25.36 20.19
CA ASP A 190 -23.64 -25.14 20.29
C ASP A 190 -22.90 -26.24 19.52
N SER A 191 -23.34 -27.49 19.62
CA SER A 191 -22.82 -28.62 18.83
C SER A 191 -23.02 -28.44 17.32
N ILE A 192 -24.19 -27.96 16.91
CA ILE A 192 -24.52 -27.73 15.48
C ILE A 192 -23.66 -26.59 14.90
N LEU A 193 -23.53 -25.48 15.63
CA LEU A 193 -22.73 -24.33 15.22
C LEU A 193 -21.23 -24.67 15.19
N LEU A 194 -20.72 -25.36 16.21
CA LEU A 194 -19.35 -25.85 16.25
C LEU A 194 -19.03 -26.74 15.04
N GLY A 195 -19.90 -27.71 14.75
CA GLY A 195 -19.74 -28.62 13.61
C GLY A 195 -19.82 -27.90 12.26
N ALA A 196 -20.68 -26.90 12.12
CA ALA A 196 -20.77 -26.08 10.91
C ALA A 196 -19.52 -25.20 10.72
N LEU A 197 -19.11 -24.48 11.76
CA LEU A 197 -17.94 -23.61 11.74
C LEU A 197 -16.68 -24.41 11.40
N THR A 198 -16.48 -25.56 12.06
CA THR A 198 -15.34 -26.46 11.79
C THR A 198 -15.30 -26.92 10.32
N LYS A 199 -16.44 -27.34 9.77
CA LYS A 199 -16.53 -27.79 8.37
C LYS A 199 -16.27 -26.66 7.38
N GLU A 200 -16.87 -25.49 7.61
CA GLU A 200 -16.74 -24.33 6.73
C GLU A 200 -15.31 -23.78 6.75
N MET A 201 -14.70 -23.62 7.93
CA MET A 201 -13.31 -23.18 8.07
C MET A 201 -12.36 -24.11 7.31
N LYS A 202 -12.50 -25.42 7.49
CA LYS A 202 -11.70 -26.41 6.75
C LYS A 202 -11.92 -26.32 5.24
N SER A 203 -13.16 -26.19 4.79
CA SER A 203 -13.49 -26.13 3.36
C SER A 203 -12.94 -24.86 2.68
N LYS A 204 -12.93 -23.72 3.40
CA LYS A 204 -12.50 -22.42 2.90
C LYS A 204 -11.01 -22.14 3.11
N LYS A 205 -10.28 -23.07 3.74
CA LYS A 205 -8.87 -22.92 4.13
C LYS A 205 -8.66 -21.74 5.08
N LEU A 206 -9.46 -21.71 6.15
CA LEU A 206 -9.39 -20.71 7.24
C LEU A 206 -8.94 -21.36 8.56
N SER A 207 -8.35 -22.55 8.51
CA SER A 207 -7.88 -23.23 9.71
C SER A 207 -6.65 -22.52 10.28
N SER A 208 -6.35 -22.74 11.56
CA SER A 208 -5.15 -22.16 12.20
C SER A 208 -3.84 -22.57 11.50
N GLU A 209 -3.84 -23.70 10.78
CA GLU A 209 -2.72 -24.15 9.94
C GLU A 209 -2.62 -23.36 8.64
N ASP A 210 -3.75 -23.04 8.00
CA ASP A 210 -3.82 -22.30 6.73
C ASP A 210 -3.46 -20.82 6.92
N LEU A 211 -3.80 -20.27 8.10
CA LEU A 211 -3.56 -18.88 8.48
C LEU A 211 -2.29 -18.73 9.33
N ARG A 212 -1.50 -19.79 9.49
CA ARG A 212 -0.20 -19.71 10.16
C ARG A 212 0.78 -19.01 9.22
N GLY A 213 1.38 -17.92 9.69
CA GLY A 213 2.24 -17.07 8.87
C GLY A 213 3.42 -17.82 8.22
N PRO A 214 3.89 -17.36 7.04
CA PRO A 214 3.31 -16.31 6.21
C PRO A 214 2.07 -16.80 5.44
N CYS A 215 0.98 -16.03 5.47
CA CYS A 215 -0.29 -16.32 4.78
C CYS A 215 -0.16 -16.09 3.25
N LEU A 216 0.69 -16.87 2.58
CA LEU A 216 0.98 -16.71 1.16
C LEU A 216 -0.23 -17.05 0.29
N GLY A 217 -0.44 -16.31 -0.79
CA GLY A 217 -1.53 -16.52 -1.73
C GLY A 217 -2.92 -16.05 -1.28
N MET A 218 -3.06 -15.51 -0.07
CA MET A 218 -4.34 -15.02 0.48
C MET A 218 -4.32 -13.50 0.66
N SER A 219 -5.32 -12.82 0.10
CA SER A 219 -5.56 -11.40 0.41
C SER A 219 -6.45 -11.24 1.63
N TYR A 220 -6.41 -10.07 2.26
CA TYR A 220 -7.35 -9.73 3.32
C TYR A 220 -8.79 -9.78 2.80
N GLU A 221 -9.06 -9.24 1.61
CA GLU A 221 -10.41 -9.25 1.03
C GLU A 221 -10.92 -10.68 0.75
N ASP A 222 -10.06 -11.59 0.30
CA ASP A 222 -10.43 -13.00 0.13
C ASP A 222 -10.83 -13.64 1.46
N VAL A 223 -10.07 -13.37 2.53
CA VAL A 223 -10.30 -13.95 3.86
C VAL A 223 -11.58 -13.37 4.48
N VAL A 224 -11.81 -12.07 4.33
CA VAL A 224 -13.06 -11.40 4.73
C VAL A 224 -14.25 -11.99 3.98
N ASP A 225 -14.16 -12.14 2.66
CA ASP A 225 -15.23 -12.73 1.84
C ASP A 225 -15.53 -14.17 2.28
N LYS A 226 -14.50 -14.98 2.50
CA LYS A 226 -14.66 -16.35 3.01
C LYS A 226 -15.33 -16.37 4.39
N ALA A 227 -14.92 -15.49 5.30
CA ALA A 227 -15.47 -15.40 6.66
C ALA A 227 -16.94 -14.96 6.67
N LYS A 228 -17.30 -13.95 5.85
CA LYS A 228 -18.69 -13.51 5.68
C LYS A 228 -19.59 -14.58 5.08
N ASN A 229 -19.04 -15.40 4.19
CA ASN A 229 -19.79 -16.46 3.50
C ASN A 229 -19.70 -17.83 4.20
N ILE A 230 -19.46 -17.89 5.52
CA ILE A 230 -19.55 -19.13 6.31
C ILE A 230 -21.00 -19.61 6.32
N ARG A 231 -21.23 -20.83 5.82
CA ARG A 231 -22.59 -21.38 5.74
C ARG A 231 -23.14 -21.73 7.11
N LEU A 232 -24.31 -21.19 7.43
CA LEU A 232 -25.05 -21.54 8.64
C LEU A 232 -26.05 -22.68 8.37
N PRO A 233 -26.12 -23.69 9.25
CA PRO A 233 -27.16 -24.69 9.19
C PRO A 233 -28.50 -24.05 9.56
N ARG A 234 -29.59 -24.50 8.92
CA ARG A 234 -30.95 -24.16 9.32
C ARG A 234 -31.56 -25.38 9.98
N TRP A 235 -31.99 -25.25 11.22
CA TRP A 235 -32.68 -26.31 11.94
C TRP A 235 -33.85 -25.75 12.75
N ASN A 236 -34.79 -26.63 13.06
CA ASN A 236 -35.93 -26.28 13.91
C ASN A 236 -35.50 -26.41 15.37
N GLY A 237 -35.73 -25.35 16.15
CA GLY A 237 -35.50 -25.38 17.60
C GLY A 237 -36.79 -25.71 18.35
N VAL A 238 -36.69 -26.46 19.45
CA VAL A 238 -37.79 -26.57 20.42
C VAL A 238 -37.65 -25.41 21.40
N CYS A 239 -38.25 -24.26 21.09
CA CYS A 239 -38.28 -23.14 22.03
C CYS A 239 -39.52 -23.27 22.95
N ASN A 240 -39.26 -23.57 24.23
CA ASN A 240 -40.19 -23.49 25.36
C ASN A 240 -41.57 -24.15 25.18
N GLY A 241 -41.64 -25.49 25.31
CA GLY A 241 -42.81 -26.24 25.82
C GLY A 241 -44.16 -26.12 25.09
N TYR A 242 -44.27 -25.22 24.11
CA TYR A 242 -45.44 -24.97 23.28
C TYR A 242 -45.00 -25.13 21.84
N SER A 243 -45.85 -25.79 21.06
CA SER A 243 -45.66 -26.28 19.70
C SER A 243 -45.50 -25.16 18.66
N SER A 244 -44.55 -24.25 18.84
CA SER A 244 -44.17 -23.26 17.85
C SER A 244 -42.96 -23.79 17.08
N TYR A 245 -43.20 -24.36 15.90
CA TYR A 245 -42.15 -24.72 14.95
C TYR A 245 -41.52 -23.44 14.37
N GLY A 246 -40.62 -22.83 15.13
CA GLY A 246 -39.80 -21.71 14.69
C GLY A 246 -38.42 -22.19 14.21
N TYR A 247 -37.89 -21.53 13.18
CA TYR A 247 -36.46 -21.65 12.89
C TYR A 247 -35.66 -21.13 14.09
N HIS A 248 -34.59 -21.83 14.41
CA HIS A 248 -33.66 -21.38 15.44
C HIS A 248 -32.90 -20.12 14.95
N ASN A 249 -32.75 -19.11 15.82
CA ASN A 249 -32.26 -17.78 15.44
C ASN A 249 -30.78 -17.51 15.79
N CYS A 250 -30.04 -18.46 16.37
CA CYS A 250 -28.61 -18.26 16.62
C CYS A 250 -27.83 -18.17 15.30
N SER A 251 -26.95 -17.17 15.22
CA SER A 251 -26.12 -16.89 14.05
C SER A 251 -24.67 -16.67 14.47
N ILE A 252 -23.74 -17.14 13.64
CA ILE A 252 -22.30 -16.85 13.81
C ILE A 252 -21.99 -15.43 13.34
N GLU A 253 -22.80 -14.85 12.44
CA GLU A 253 -22.60 -13.50 11.90
C GLU A 253 -22.56 -12.45 13.01
N THR A 254 -23.39 -12.59 14.05
CA THR A 254 -23.42 -11.67 15.20
C THR A 254 -22.10 -11.62 15.97
N HIS A 255 -21.24 -12.64 15.79
CA HIS A 255 -19.93 -12.71 16.41
C HIS A 255 -18.80 -12.33 15.46
N VAL A 256 -18.93 -12.65 14.16
CA VAL A 256 -17.91 -12.35 13.14
C VAL A 256 -17.97 -10.89 12.69
N ASP A 257 -19.17 -10.33 12.50
CA ASP A 257 -19.34 -8.97 11.96
C ASP A 257 -18.69 -7.86 12.80
N PRO A 258 -18.77 -7.86 14.15
CA PRO A 258 -18.09 -6.86 14.96
C PRO A 258 -16.56 -6.88 14.77
N ILE A 259 -16.00 -8.08 14.57
CA ILE A 259 -14.57 -8.28 14.39
C ILE A 259 -14.15 -7.75 13.01
N LEU A 260 -14.89 -8.10 11.97
CA LEU A 260 -14.65 -7.57 10.62
C LEU A 260 -14.78 -6.04 10.59
N ALA A 261 -15.78 -5.47 11.27
CA ALA A 261 -15.95 -4.03 11.39
C ALA A 261 -14.75 -3.36 12.09
N SER A 262 -14.23 -3.97 13.16
CA SER A 262 -13.05 -3.45 13.87
C SER A 262 -11.77 -3.44 13.02
N LEU A 263 -11.68 -4.34 12.03
CA LEU A 263 -10.54 -4.42 11.13
C LEU A 263 -10.61 -3.43 9.97
N GLU A 264 -11.80 -2.93 9.62
CA GLU A 264 -11.94 -1.93 8.55
C GLU A 264 -11.16 -0.64 8.86
N ASP A 265 -11.19 -0.18 10.13
CA ASP A 265 -10.43 0.99 10.57
C ASP A 265 -8.91 0.73 10.53
N TYR A 266 -8.49 -0.49 10.85
CA TYR A 266 -7.09 -0.90 10.78
C TYR A 266 -6.59 -1.02 9.34
N MET A 267 -7.46 -1.37 8.39
CA MET A 267 -7.18 -1.53 6.96
C MET A 267 -7.45 -0.25 6.15
N CYS A 268 -7.23 0.92 6.74
CA CYS A 268 -7.45 2.23 6.10
C CYS A 268 -6.26 2.75 5.26
N GLY A 269 -5.17 1.97 5.16
CA GLY A 269 -3.92 2.36 4.51
C GLY A 269 -2.87 2.87 5.48
N LEU A 270 -1.68 3.18 4.96
CA LEU A 270 -0.54 3.63 5.76
C LEU A 270 -0.45 5.16 5.74
N ASP A 271 -0.11 5.75 6.88
CA ASP A 271 0.12 7.18 7.00
C ASP A 271 1.58 7.50 6.60
N LEU A 272 1.76 8.37 5.60
CA LEU A 272 3.09 8.70 5.05
C LEU A 272 4.05 9.29 6.11
N LYS A 273 3.51 10.03 7.09
CA LYS A 273 4.25 10.64 8.22
C LYS A 273 4.93 9.61 9.13
N ASP A 274 4.49 8.36 9.12
CA ASP A 274 5.04 7.31 9.98
C ASP A 274 6.40 6.80 9.47
N PHE A 275 6.80 7.24 8.27
CA PHE A 275 8.06 6.88 7.65
C PHE A 275 9.07 8.04 7.70
N PRO A 276 10.38 7.74 7.69
CA PRO A 276 11.41 8.77 7.64
C PRO A 276 11.20 9.66 6.40
N SER A 277 11.14 10.98 6.59
CA SER A 277 11.05 11.90 5.47
C SER A 277 12.35 11.89 4.66
N HIS A 278 12.24 11.78 3.33
CA HIS A 278 13.36 12.08 2.41
C HIS A 278 13.73 13.57 2.41
N TYR A 279 12.82 14.43 2.89
CA TYR A 279 13.14 15.82 3.18
C TYR A 279 14.20 15.85 4.27
N GLY A 280 15.42 16.22 3.88
CA GLY A 280 16.37 16.77 4.82
C GLY A 280 15.64 17.86 5.59
N ARG A 281 15.35 17.58 6.87
CA ARG A 281 14.99 18.61 7.83
C ARG A 281 16.14 19.59 7.82
N ASP A 282 15.94 20.73 7.17
CA ASP A 282 16.61 22.00 7.41
C ASP A 282 15.89 23.06 6.56
N ALA A 283 14.76 23.52 7.08
CA ALA A 283 14.27 24.89 6.93
C ALA A 283 13.61 25.28 8.25
#